data_AF-A0A2E5DWP7-F1
#
_entry.id   AF-A0A2E5DWP7-F1
#
_cell.length_a   1.000
_cell.length_b   1.000
_cell.length_c   1.000
_cell.angle_alpha   90.00
_cell.angle_beta   90.00
_cell.angle_gamma   90.00
#
_symmetry.space_group_name_H-M   'P 1'
#
loop_
_entity.id
_entity.type
_entity.pdbx_description
1 polymer ?
#
loop_
_entity_poly.entity_id
_entity_poly.type
_entity_poly.pdbx_seq_one_letter_code
_entity_poly.pdbx_strand_id
1 'polypeptide(L)'
;MIIITLSTWQTLISGMLALLAAYLTIRTMNKNHHDLLERKRLAFKGNLHLIATQLCSIYEKHYIEIENALIDEKSAVNISFPEKEIQSLLQGIEFLDNSSAQYIDKFIELNQVFYARLKRNQALGYEKVIDLLELYALVENFFDYSRGETSSLIYQRIKNAKLHSTFRVLEGVQRPLGTARHLNDAYIKKVADTINQLRPT
;
A
#
# COMPACT_ATOMS: atom_id res chain seq x y z
N MET A 1 -25.51 59.24 -34.42
CA MET A 1 -25.00 57.96 -34.96
C MET A 1 -23.69 57.53 -34.31
N ILE A 2 -22.66 58.38 -34.25
CA ILE A 2 -21.31 58.06 -33.76
C ILE A 2 -21.26 57.53 -32.31
N ILE A 3 -22.10 58.06 -31.41
CA ILE A 3 -22.13 57.66 -29.99
C ILE A 3 -22.61 56.21 -29.80
N ILE A 4 -23.62 55.77 -30.58
CA ILE A 4 -24.18 54.42 -30.49
C ILE A 4 -23.18 53.38 -31.02
N THR A 5 -22.45 53.72 -32.10
CA THR A 5 -21.37 52.88 -32.60
C THR A 5 -20.23 52.75 -31.58
N LEU A 6 -19.83 53.85 -30.93
CA LEU A 6 -18.79 53.83 -29.89
C LEU A 6 -19.20 52.98 -28.67
N SER A 7 -20.45 53.09 -28.19
CA SER A 7 -20.91 52.29 -27.05
C SER A 7 -20.96 50.80 -27.37
N THR A 8 -21.32 50.44 -28.61
CA THR A 8 -21.38 49.04 -29.06
C THR A 8 -19.98 48.42 -29.13
N TRP A 9 -19.00 49.17 -29.64
CA TRP A 9 -17.59 48.75 -29.63
C TRP A 9 -17.04 48.63 -28.21
N GLN A 10 -17.41 49.54 -27.30
CA GLN A 10 -17.04 49.45 -25.89
C GLN A 10 -17.61 48.17 -25.26
N THR A 11 -18.88 47.83 -25.49
CA THR A 11 -19.47 46.59 -24.97
C THR A 11 -18.77 45.34 -25.52
N LEU A 12 -18.43 45.33 -26.82
CA LEU A 12 -17.72 44.22 -27.44
C LEU A 12 -16.32 44.03 -26.85
N ILE A 13 -15.57 45.12 -26.70
CA ILE A 13 -14.23 45.12 -26.10
C ILE A 13 -14.31 44.68 -24.63
N SER A 14 -15.27 45.19 -23.85
CA SER A 14 -15.48 44.78 -22.46
C SER A 14 -15.85 43.29 -22.36
N GLY A 15 -16.68 42.77 -23.28
CA GLY A 15 -17.00 41.35 -23.35
C GLY A 15 -15.79 40.48 -23.68
N MET A 16 -14.96 40.88 -24.64
CA MET A 16 -13.71 40.19 -24.97
C MET A 16 -12.71 40.19 -23.81
N LEU A 17 -12.54 41.34 -23.13
CA LEU A 17 -11.70 41.44 -21.95
C LEU A 17 -12.22 40.57 -20.81
N ALA A 18 -13.53 40.49 -20.60
CA ALA A 18 -14.14 39.62 -19.60
C ALA A 18 -13.90 38.13 -19.90
N LEU A 19 -14.01 37.71 -21.16
CA LEU A 19 -13.70 36.33 -21.58
C LEU A 19 -12.22 36.00 -21.41
N LEU A 20 -11.32 36.92 -21.77
CA LEU A 20 -9.89 36.74 -21.57
C LEU A 20 -9.56 36.63 -20.08
N ALA A 21 -10.14 37.49 -19.24
CA ALA A 21 -9.99 37.42 -17.79
C ALA A 21 -10.50 36.09 -17.23
N ALA A 22 -11.70 35.64 -17.64
CA ALA A 22 -12.26 34.36 -17.22
C ALA A 22 -11.36 33.18 -17.61
N TYR A 23 -10.84 33.16 -18.84
CA TYR A 23 -9.89 32.15 -19.31
C TYR A 23 -8.61 32.13 -18.48
N LEU A 24 -8.01 33.30 -18.22
CA LEU A 24 -6.82 33.43 -17.39
C LEU A 24 -7.09 32.99 -15.94
N THR A 25 -8.25 33.31 -15.38
CA THR A 25 -8.66 32.88 -14.04
C THR A 25 -8.78 31.36 -13.97
N ILE A 26 -9.50 30.72 -14.90
CA ILE A 26 -9.64 29.25 -14.96
C ILE A 26 -8.27 28.59 -15.08
N ARG A 27 -7.42 29.10 -15.97
CA ARG A 27 -6.05 28.59 -16.15
C ARG A 27 -5.23 28.69 -14.86
N THR A 28 -5.34 29.80 -14.15
CA THR A 28 -4.62 30.03 -12.89
C THR A 28 -5.15 29.13 -11.77
N MET A 29 -6.47 28.98 -11.67
CA MET A 29 -7.10 28.06 -10.71
C MET A 29 -6.67 26.62 -10.95
N ASN A 30 -6.65 26.16 -12.21
CA ASN A 30 -6.20 24.82 -12.55
C ASN A 30 -4.73 24.59 -12.20
N LYS A 31 -3.86 25.58 -12.46
CA LYS A 31 -2.45 25.52 -12.07
C LYS A 31 -2.30 25.42 -10.55
N ASN A 32 -2.95 26.30 -9.80
CA ASN A 32 -2.87 26.29 -8.33
C ASN A 32 -3.42 24.99 -7.74
N HIS A 33 -4.47 24.44 -8.34
CA HIS A 33 -5.04 23.16 -7.93
C HIS A 33 -4.06 22.00 -8.17
N HIS A 34 -3.42 21.98 -9.35
CA HIS A 34 -2.41 20.97 -9.67
C HIS A 34 -1.19 21.05 -8.73
N ASP A 35 -0.67 22.26 -8.50
CA ASP A 35 0.46 22.49 -7.58
C ASP A 35 0.11 22.06 -6.14
N LEU A 36 -1.14 22.29 -5.70
CA LEU A 36 -1.62 21.85 -4.39
C LEU A 36 -1.67 20.32 -4.30
N LEU A 37 -2.25 19.65 -5.30
CA LEU A 37 -2.31 18.19 -5.35
C LEU A 37 -0.91 17.57 -5.37
N GLU A 38 0.02 18.15 -6.13
CA GLU A 38 1.39 17.67 -6.19
C GLU A 38 2.10 17.78 -4.83
N ARG A 39 1.95 18.92 -4.13
CA ARG A 39 2.50 19.08 -2.77
C ARG A 39 1.92 18.07 -1.79
N LYS A 40 0.61 17.83 -1.84
CA LYS A 40 -0.04 16.81 -1.00
C LYS A 40 0.45 15.40 -1.33
N ARG A 41 0.62 15.08 -2.62
CA ARG A 41 1.19 13.81 -3.07
C ARG A 41 2.61 13.61 -2.54
N LEU A 42 3.47 14.62 -2.64
CA LEU A 42 4.84 14.56 -2.13
C LEU A 42 4.88 14.42 -0.61
N ALA A 43 4.03 15.14 0.12
CA ALA A 43 3.91 15.00 1.57
C ALA A 43 3.44 13.58 1.95
N PHE A 44 2.43 13.05 1.27
CA PHE A 44 1.97 11.69 1.48
C PHE A 44 3.04 10.66 1.15
N LYS A 45 3.79 10.84 0.06
CA LYS A 45 4.91 9.97 -0.32
C LYS A 45 5.98 9.88 0.78
N GLY A 46 6.29 11.00 1.43
CA GLY A 46 7.18 11.02 2.60
C GLY A 46 6.59 10.27 3.80
N ASN A 47 5.29 10.46 4.07
CA ASN A 47 4.59 9.73 5.14
C ASN A 47 4.47 8.22 4.86
N LEU A 48 4.34 7.82 3.59
CA LEU A 48 4.19 6.43 3.19
C LEU A 48 5.38 5.57 3.63
N HIS A 49 6.59 6.14 3.66
CA HIS A 49 7.76 5.47 4.21
C HIS A 49 7.61 5.09 5.69
N LEU A 50 7.06 6.01 6.49
CA LEU A 50 6.80 5.79 7.91
C LEU A 50 5.70 4.75 8.11
N ILE A 51 4.62 4.85 7.33
CA ILE A 51 3.52 3.87 7.33
C ILE A 51 4.07 2.48 6.98
N ALA A 52 4.89 2.37 5.93
CA ALA A 52 5.48 1.10 5.52
C ALA A 52 6.36 0.50 6.63
N THR A 53 7.17 1.31 7.30
CA THR A 53 8.01 0.87 8.42
C THR A 53 7.17 0.34 9.59
N GLN A 54 6.08 1.03 9.93
CA GLN A 54 5.17 0.60 10.99
C GLN A 54 4.47 -0.71 10.62
N LEU A 55 3.96 -0.82 9.38
CA LEU A 55 3.33 -2.04 8.87
C LEU A 55 4.29 -3.24 8.89
N CYS A 56 5.55 -3.06 8.46
CA CYS A 56 6.56 -4.11 8.57
C CYS A 56 6.76 -4.58 10.01
N SER A 57 6.93 -3.66 10.95
CA SER A 57 7.10 -4.02 12.37
C SER A 57 5.89 -4.76 12.94
N ILE A 58 4.68 -4.37 12.53
CA ILE A 58 3.43 -5.03 12.93
C ILE A 58 3.38 -6.44 12.35
N TYR A 59 3.66 -6.61 11.06
CA TYR A 59 3.63 -7.92 10.41
C TYR A 59 4.75 -8.84 10.88
N GLU A 60 5.93 -8.33 11.23
CA GLU A 60 6.99 -9.11 11.88
C GLU A 60 6.52 -9.68 13.23
N LYS A 61 5.87 -8.86 14.05
CA LYS A 61 5.29 -9.33 15.33
C LYS A 61 4.22 -10.40 15.10
N HIS A 62 3.32 -10.18 14.14
CA HIS A 62 2.30 -11.17 13.80
C HIS A 62 2.92 -12.46 13.27
N TYR A 63 4.03 -12.39 12.53
CA TYR A 63 4.74 -13.57 12.05
C TYR A 63 5.24 -14.41 13.22
N ILE A 64 5.90 -13.76 14.19
CA ILE A 64 6.40 -14.42 15.41
C ILE A 64 5.25 -15.05 16.21
N GLU A 65 4.13 -14.36 16.36
CA GLU A 65 2.97 -14.89 17.09
C GLU A 65 2.33 -16.09 16.39
N ILE A 66 2.18 -16.04 15.05
CA ILE A 66 1.66 -17.18 14.27
C ILE A 66 2.62 -18.36 14.36
N GLU A 67 3.91 -18.14 14.21
CA GLU A 67 4.92 -19.19 14.27
C GLU A 67 4.95 -19.87 15.64
N ASN A 68 4.96 -19.09 16.72
CA ASN A 68 4.90 -19.64 18.09
C ASN A 68 3.63 -20.45 18.32
N ALA A 69 2.49 -20.02 17.79
CA ALA A 69 1.24 -20.76 17.92
C ALA A 69 1.11 -21.97 16.98
N LEU A 70 1.90 -22.04 15.90
CA LEU A 70 2.07 -23.25 15.10
C LEU A 70 2.95 -24.30 15.80
N ILE A 71 3.92 -23.85 16.61
CA ILE A 71 4.81 -24.72 17.39
C ILE A 71 4.12 -25.19 18.67
N ASP A 72 3.47 -24.29 19.38
CA ASP A 72 2.80 -24.52 20.66
C ASP A 72 1.29 -24.36 20.45
N GLU A 73 0.60 -25.48 20.16
CA GLU A 73 -0.83 -25.56 19.82
C GLU A 73 -1.78 -24.94 20.89
N LYS A 74 -1.24 -24.54 22.05
CA LYS A 74 -1.97 -23.89 23.14
C LYS A 74 -1.78 -22.38 23.22
N SER A 75 -0.91 -21.79 22.39
CA SER A 75 -0.67 -20.35 22.42
C SER A 75 -1.81 -19.58 21.76
N ALA A 76 -2.43 -18.69 22.53
CA ALA A 76 -3.41 -17.75 22.00
C ALA A 76 -2.69 -16.69 21.15
N VAL A 77 -3.11 -16.57 19.88
CA VAL A 77 -2.59 -15.55 18.97
C VAL A 77 -3.32 -14.24 19.22
N ASN A 78 -2.59 -13.17 19.56
CA ASN A 78 -3.16 -11.85 19.85
C ASN A 78 -2.80 -10.83 18.76
N ILE A 79 -3.28 -11.10 17.56
CA ILE A 79 -3.00 -10.28 16.39
C ILE A 79 -4.03 -9.15 16.28
N SER A 80 -3.54 -7.92 16.22
CA SER A 80 -4.37 -6.71 16.14
C SER A 80 -4.34 -6.10 14.74
N PHE A 81 -5.48 -5.54 14.31
CA PHE A 81 -5.59 -4.87 13.01
C PHE A 81 -4.84 -3.53 13.03
N PRO A 82 -4.00 -3.21 12.02
CA PRO A 82 -3.23 -1.96 11.95
C PRO A 82 -4.13 -0.79 11.53
N GLU A 83 -5.10 -0.45 12.39
CA GLU A 83 -6.17 0.50 12.07
C GLU A 83 -5.62 1.88 11.70
N LYS A 84 -4.60 2.36 12.42
CA LYS A 84 -4.02 3.70 12.22
C LYS A 84 -3.30 3.81 10.88
N GLU A 85 -2.52 2.79 10.54
CA GLU A 85 -1.76 2.72 9.30
C GLU A 85 -2.71 2.62 8.09
N ILE A 86 -3.75 1.79 8.20
CA ILE A 86 -4.78 1.63 7.16
C ILE A 86 -5.59 2.93 6.98
N GLN A 87 -5.99 3.61 8.06
CA GLN A 87 -6.64 4.92 7.95
C GLN A 87 -5.74 5.97 7.30
N SER A 88 -4.44 5.96 7.62
CA SER A 88 -3.47 6.88 7.01
C SER A 88 -3.30 6.61 5.52
N LEU A 89 -3.32 5.35 5.10
CA LEU A 89 -3.33 4.97 3.68
C LEU A 89 -4.59 5.48 2.98
N LEU A 90 -5.78 5.26 3.57
CA LEU A 90 -7.06 5.71 2.99
C LEU A 90 -7.11 7.22 2.77
N GLN A 91 -6.59 8.01 3.72
CA GLN A 91 -6.51 9.47 3.57
C GLN A 91 -5.56 9.90 2.44
N GLY A 92 -4.52 9.12 2.19
CA GLY A 92 -3.53 9.42 1.15
C GLY A 92 -3.94 9.07 -0.27
N ILE A 93 -4.88 8.13 -0.43
CA ILE A 93 -5.35 7.64 -1.74
C ILE A 93 -5.80 8.79 -2.64
N GLU A 94 -6.45 9.82 -2.07
CA GLU A 94 -6.98 10.97 -2.82
C GLU A 94 -5.90 11.73 -3.60
N PHE A 95 -4.63 11.66 -3.16
CA PHE A 95 -3.53 12.43 -3.76
C PHE A 95 -2.67 11.60 -4.72
N LEU A 96 -3.04 10.33 -4.96
CA LEU A 96 -2.29 9.41 -5.79
C LEU A 96 -2.90 9.28 -7.19
N ASP A 97 -2.10 8.73 -8.11
CA ASP A 97 -2.58 8.26 -9.40
C ASP A 97 -3.50 7.03 -9.23
N ASN A 98 -4.38 6.80 -10.21
CA ASN A 98 -5.38 5.74 -10.16
C ASN A 98 -4.76 4.34 -9.95
N SER A 99 -3.61 4.05 -10.55
CA SER A 99 -2.91 2.77 -10.35
C SER A 99 -2.47 2.60 -8.89
N SER A 100 -1.87 3.64 -8.32
CA SER A 100 -1.45 3.60 -6.92
C SER A 100 -2.62 3.55 -5.94
N ALA A 101 -3.73 4.23 -6.25
CA ALA A 101 -4.97 4.13 -5.50
C ALA A 101 -5.53 2.70 -5.49
N GLN A 102 -5.59 2.05 -6.66
CA GLN A 102 -6.02 0.64 -6.79
C GLN A 102 -5.09 -0.31 -6.02
N TYR A 103 -3.79 -0.04 -6.01
CA TYR A 103 -2.84 -0.83 -5.22
C TYR A 103 -3.17 -0.77 -3.72
N ILE A 104 -3.36 0.44 -3.18
CA ILE A 104 -3.68 0.62 -1.77
C ILE A 104 -5.03 -0.03 -1.44
N ASP A 105 -6.04 0.16 -2.28
CA ASP A 105 -7.34 -0.50 -2.12
C ASP A 105 -7.18 -2.03 -2.04
N LYS A 106 -6.40 -2.62 -2.96
CA LYS A 106 -6.14 -4.06 -2.95
C LYS A 106 -5.37 -4.53 -1.72
N PHE A 107 -4.39 -3.74 -1.26
CA PHE A 107 -3.64 -4.02 -0.03
C PHE A 107 -4.55 -4.00 1.21
N ILE A 108 -5.50 -3.06 1.27
CA ILE A 108 -6.48 -2.97 2.35
C ILE A 108 -7.44 -4.16 2.31
N GLU A 109 -7.93 -4.53 1.13
CA GLU A 109 -8.78 -5.71 0.94
C GLU A 109 -8.08 -6.99 1.45
N LEU A 110 -6.84 -7.22 1.03
CA LEU A 110 -6.05 -8.39 1.46
C LEU A 110 -5.80 -8.39 2.96
N ASN A 111 -5.54 -7.23 3.56
CA ASN A 111 -5.46 -7.09 5.02
C ASN A 111 -6.77 -7.53 5.68
N GLN A 112 -7.90 -6.95 5.28
CA GLN A 112 -9.19 -7.27 5.86
C GLN A 112 -9.52 -8.76 5.75
N VAL A 113 -9.21 -9.39 4.62
CA VAL A 113 -9.36 -10.84 4.42
C VAL A 113 -8.49 -11.63 5.39
N PHE A 114 -7.21 -11.29 5.53
CA PHE A 114 -6.30 -11.93 6.48
C PHE A 114 -6.83 -11.87 7.92
N TYR A 115 -7.25 -10.69 8.39
CA TYR A 115 -7.80 -10.52 9.73
C TYR A 115 -9.15 -11.22 9.92
N ALA A 116 -9.99 -11.27 8.89
CA ALA A 116 -11.23 -12.04 8.93
C ALA A 116 -10.95 -13.55 9.07
N ARG A 117 -9.91 -14.06 8.40
CA ARG A 117 -9.46 -15.47 8.53
C ARG A 117 -8.87 -15.76 9.91
N LEU A 118 -8.15 -14.81 10.50
CA LEU A 118 -7.65 -14.93 11.88
C LEU A 118 -8.79 -15.02 12.90
N LYS A 119 -9.81 -14.18 12.79
CA LYS A 119 -10.95 -14.14 13.73
C LYS A 119 -11.82 -15.40 13.69
N ARG A 120 -11.83 -16.16 12.59
CA ARG A 120 -12.72 -17.32 12.42
C ARG A 120 -12.37 -18.55 13.27
N ASN A 121 -11.41 -18.47 14.20
CA ASN A 121 -10.98 -19.58 15.08
C ASN A 121 -10.68 -20.91 14.33
N GLN A 122 -10.38 -20.82 13.04
CA GLN A 122 -9.88 -21.97 12.30
C GLN A 122 -8.47 -22.25 12.77
N ALA A 123 -8.08 -23.54 12.82
CA ALA A 123 -6.71 -23.95 13.13
C ALA A 123 -5.69 -23.05 12.40
N LEU A 124 -4.64 -22.66 13.10
CA LEU A 124 -3.55 -21.91 12.48
C LEU A 124 -2.89 -22.85 11.46
N GLY A 125 -3.03 -22.49 10.19
CA GLY A 125 -2.48 -23.22 9.07
C GLY A 125 -1.47 -22.36 8.33
N TYR A 126 -0.63 -23.01 7.53
CA TYR A 126 0.39 -22.39 6.69
C TYR A 126 -0.16 -21.29 5.77
N GLU A 127 -1.45 -21.35 5.41
CA GLU A 127 -2.14 -20.34 4.63
C GLU A 127 -2.04 -18.93 5.25
N LYS A 128 -2.12 -18.80 6.58
CA LYS A 128 -2.03 -17.51 7.26
C LYS A 128 -0.62 -16.94 7.23
N VAL A 129 0.40 -17.80 7.23
CA VAL A 129 1.80 -17.39 7.04
C VAL A 129 2.00 -16.89 5.62
N ILE A 130 1.41 -17.56 4.63
CA ILE A 130 1.46 -17.14 3.22
C ILE A 130 0.76 -15.79 3.03
N ASP A 131 -0.43 -15.61 3.59
CA ASP A 131 -1.16 -14.34 3.55
C ASP A 131 -0.29 -13.20 4.16
N LEU A 132 0.35 -13.45 5.29
CA LEU A 132 1.21 -12.48 5.95
C LEU A 132 2.47 -12.15 5.14
N LEU A 133 3.11 -13.14 4.52
CA LEU A 133 4.22 -12.94 3.60
C LEU A 133 3.80 -12.12 2.38
N GLU A 134 2.59 -12.36 1.86
CA GLU A 134 2.04 -11.58 0.76
C GLU A 134 1.84 -10.13 1.18
N LEU A 135 1.25 -9.88 2.36
CA LEU A 135 1.10 -8.53 2.91
C LEU A 135 2.45 -7.84 3.12
N TYR A 136 3.44 -8.53 3.67
CA TYR A 136 4.77 -7.99 3.89
C TYR A 136 5.45 -7.60 2.58
N ALA A 137 5.40 -8.47 1.57
CA ALA A 137 5.96 -8.17 0.25
C ALA A 137 5.21 -7.04 -0.47
N LEU A 138 3.92 -6.83 -0.21
CA LEU A 138 3.20 -5.66 -0.71
C LEU A 138 3.65 -4.36 -0.02
N VAL A 139 4.08 -4.42 1.25
CA VAL A 139 4.66 -3.26 1.94
C VAL A 139 6.01 -2.85 1.34
N GLU A 140 6.80 -3.80 0.82
CA GLU A 140 8.06 -3.48 0.13
C GLU A 140 7.86 -2.51 -1.05
N ASN A 141 6.77 -2.65 -1.82
CA ASN A 141 6.46 -1.72 -2.90
C ASN A 141 6.18 -0.30 -2.39
N PHE A 142 5.66 -0.13 -1.16
CA PHE A 142 5.52 1.18 -0.54
C PHE A 142 6.87 1.84 -0.28
N PHE A 143 7.89 1.06 0.09
CA PHE A 143 9.26 1.56 0.22
C PHE A 143 9.82 2.04 -1.12
N ASP A 144 9.75 1.19 -2.15
CA ASP A 144 10.28 1.51 -3.48
C ASP A 144 9.60 2.76 -4.07
N TYR A 145 8.28 2.85 -3.91
CA TYR A 145 7.54 4.03 -4.31
C TYR A 145 7.96 5.25 -3.48
N SER A 146 8.03 5.15 -2.15
CA SER A 146 8.42 6.27 -1.28
C SER A 146 9.81 6.83 -1.59
N ARG A 147 10.76 5.96 -1.99
CA ARG A 147 12.12 6.34 -2.42
C ARG A 147 12.17 6.91 -3.84
N GLY A 148 11.10 6.75 -4.62
CA GLY A 148 11.05 7.15 -6.02
C GLY A 148 11.79 6.21 -6.96
N GLU A 149 12.05 4.98 -6.52
CA GLU A 149 12.56 3.91 -7.39
C GLU A 149 11.47 3.47 -8.39
N THR A 150 10.21 3.57 -7.98
CA THR A 150 9.04 3.41 -8.85
C THR A 150 8.22 4.70 -8.93
N SER A 151 7.66 4.96 -10.11
CA SER A 151 6.81 6.13 -10.38
C SER A 151 5.35 5.93 -9.96
N SER A 152 4.93 4.69 -9.74
CA SER A 152 3.58 4.28 -9.33
C SER A 152 3.66 2.97 -8.54
N LEU A 153 2.66 2.74 -7.69
CA LEU A 153 2.45 1.44 -7.06
C LEU A 153 1.68 0.55 -8.04
N ILE A 154 2.27 -0.56 -8.42
CA ILE A 154 1.67 -1.51 -9.37
C ILE A 154 1.40 -2.81 -8.65
N TYR A 155 0.14 -3.24 -8.67
CA TYR A 155 -0.22 -4.52 -8.06
C TYR A 155 0.24 -5.63 -9.00
N GLN A 156 1.27 -6.35 -8.58
CA GLN A 156 1.65 -7.60 -9.19
C GLN A 156 1.50 -8.67 -8.14
N ARG A 157 0.68 -9.69 -8.45
CA ARG A 157 0.56 -10.86 -7.58
C ARG A 157 1.96 -11.42 -7.35
N ILE A 158 2.35 -11.50 -6.09
CA ILE A 158 3.73 -11.79 -5.72
C ILE A 158 4.08 -13.19 -6.25
N LYS A 159 5.21 -13.27 -6.96
CA LYS A 159 5.72 -14.53 -7.50
C LYS A 159 6.38 -15.32 -6.36
N ASN A 160 6.38 -16.65 -6.46
CA ASN A 160 6.95 -17.55 -5.44
C ASN A 160 8.40 -17.19 -5.05
N ALA A 161 9.21 -16.73 -6.02
CA ALA A 161 10.58 -16.28 -5.75
C ALA A 161 10.65 -15.07 -4.79
N LYS A 162 9.69 -14.14 -4.90
CA LYS A 162 9.62 -12.94 -4.06
C LYS A 162 9.04 -13.28 -2.67
N LEU A 163 8.06 -14.19 -2.58
CA LEU A 163 7.62 -14.77 -1.30
C LEU A 163 8.78 -15.46 -0.58
N HIS A 164 9.62 -16.21 -1.31
CA HIS A 164 10.79 -16.89 -0.74
C HIS A 164 11.85 -15.91 -0.23
N SER A 165 12.12 -14.82 -0.97
CA SER A 165 13.02 -13.79 -0.48
C SER A 165 12.46 -13.08 0.76
N THR A 166 11.17 -12.77 0.78
CA THR A 166 10.51 -12.12 1.92
C THR A 166 10.52 -13.02 3.15
N PHE A 167 10.28 -14.33 2.96
CA PHE A 167 10.41 -15.32 4.02
C PHE A 167 11.85 -15.34 4.60
N ARG A 168 12.87 -15.34 3.74
CA ARG A 168 14.27 -15.27 4.19
C ARG A 168 14.59 -13.98 4.95
N VAL A 169 13.99 -12.85 4.57
CA VAL A 169 14.17 -11.58 5.29
C VAL A 169 13.56 -11.68 6.69
N LEU A 170 12.33 -12.15 6.83
CA LEU A 170 11.68 -12.34 8.12
C LEU A 170 12.42 -13.34 9.03
N GLU A 171 12.93 -14.45 8.47
CA GLU A 171 13.80 -15.37 9.23
C GLU A 171 15.16 -14.75 9.58
N GLY A 172 15.76 -13.97 8.68
CA GLY A 172 17.06 -13.33 8.87
C GLY A 172 17.03 -12.29 9.98
N VAL A 173 15.90 -11.60 10.16
CA VAL A 173 15.64 -10.67 11.26
C VAL A 173 15.54 -11.41 12.61
N GLN A 174 15.10 -12.67 12.63
CA GLN A 174 14.99 -13.47 13.86
C GLN A 174 16.33 -14.08 14.35
N ARG A 175 17.37 -14.23 13.51
CA ARG A 175 18.52 -15.11 13.83
C ARG A 175 19.81 -14.38 14.25
N PRO A 176 19.99 -14.20 15.57
CA PRO A 176 21.29 -14.41 16.21
C PRO A 176 21.39 -15.75 16.97
N LEU A 177 20.32 -16.52 17.12
CA LEU A 177 20.26 -17.63 18.11
C LEU A 177 20.08 -19.03 17.49
N GLY A 178 21.22 -19.59 17.06
CA GLY A 178 21.71 -20.98 17.16
C GLY A 178 20.87 -22.27 17.04
N THR A 179 19.57 -22.36 17.33
CA THR A 179 19.02 -23.66 17.81
C THR A 179 18.01 -24.41 16.93
N ALA A 180 17.55 -23.91 15.78
CA ALA A 180 16.44 -24.54 15.05
C ALA A 180 16.71 -24.97 13.60
N ARG A 181 17.97 -25.21 13.19
CA ARG A 181 18.32 -25.52 11.78
C ARG A 181 17.60 -26.74 11.17
N HIS A 182 17.27 -27.78 11.94
CA HIS A 182 16.76 -29.06 11.40
C HIS A 182 15.23 -29.14 11.27
N LEU A 183 14.47 -28.41 12.10
CA LEU A 183 13.02 -28.22 11.89
C LEU A 183 12.76 -27.28 10.70
N ASN A 184 13.76 -26.44 10.38
CA ASN A 184 13.68 -25.40 9.38
C ASN A 184 13.56 -25.90 7.95
N ASP A 185 14.37 -26.88 7.53
CA ASP A 185 14.35 -27.34 6.13
C ASP A 185 13.04 -28.07 5.81
N ALA A 186 12.47 -28.80 6.78
CA ALA A 186 11.17 -29.43 6.66
C ALA A 186 10.03 -28.40 6.62
N TYR A 187 10.09 -27.35 7.44
CA TYR A 187 9.11 -26.26 7.45
C TYR A 187 9.20 -25.41 6.17
N ILE A 188 10.41 -25.04 5.73
CA ILE A 188 10.68 -24.34 4.47
C ILE A 188 10.18 -25.17 3.30
N LYS A 189 10.51 -26.47 3.27
CA LYS A 189 10.03 -27.37 2.23
C LYS A 189 8.52 -27.47 2.24
N LYS A 190 7.88 -27.54 3.42
CA LYS A 190 6.42 -27.62 3.54
C LYS A 190 5.72 -26.32 3.16
N VAL A 191 6.25 -25.15 3.52
CA VAL A 191 5.77 -23.84 3.06
C VAL A 191 5.94 -23.71 1.54
N ALA A 192 7.11 -24.06 1.00
CA ALA A 192 7.37 -24.03 -0.44
C ALA A 192 6.48 -25.02 -1.21
N ASP A 193 6.29 -26.23 -0.68
CA ASP A 193 5.40 -27.25 -1.25
C ASP A 193 3.94 -26.80 -1.17
N THR A 194 3.52 -26.17 -0.07
CA THR A 194 2.15 -25.61 0.07
C THR A 194 1.94 -24.44 -0.89
N ILE A 195 2.93 -23.56 -1.07
CA ILE A 195 2.93 -22.48 -2.07
C ILE A 195 2.80 -23.06 -3.49
N ASN A 196 3.48 -24.18 -3.77
CA ASN A 196 3.41 -24.85 -5.07
C ASN A 196 2.08 -25.61 -5.28
N GLN A 197 1.47 -26.15 -4.21
CA GLN A 197 0.20 -26.89 -4.27
C GLN A 197 -1.04 -25.97 -4.33
N LEU A 198 -0.98 -24.78 -3.72
CA LEU A 198 -2.08 -23.81 -3.70
C LEU A 198 -2.28 -23.04 -5.02
N ARG A 199 -1.60 -23.44 -6.12
CA ARG A 199 -1.91 -22.92 -7.46
C ARG A 199 -2.23 -24.03 -8.47
N PRO A 200 -3.42 -24.00 -9.10
CA PRO A 200 -3.59 -24.63 -10.41
C PRO A 200 -2.74 -23.86 -11.43
N THR A 201 -2.04 -24.61 -12.29
CA THR A 201 -1.32 -24.12 -13.48
C THR A 201 -2.17 -23.20 -14.33
#